data_AF-A0A7V0SS17-F1
#
_entry.id   AF-A0A7V0SS17-F1
#
_cell.length_a   1.000
_cell.length_b   1.000
_cell.length_c   1.000
_cell.angle_alpha   90.00
_cell.angle_beta   90.00
_cell.angle_gamma   90.00
#
_symmetry.space_group_name_H-M   'P 1'
#
loop_
_entity.id
_entity.type
_entity.pdbx_description
1 polymer ?
#
loop_
_entity_poly.entity_id
_entity_poly.type
_entity_poly.pdbx_seq_one_letter_code
_entity_poly.pdbx_strand_id
1 'polypeptide(L)' 'MKTKHQNIWIWLQNNGVMKAILDIDEGTVKIYDEDDNLILKRTGLNKVQIKQVENYILQYGAKKLSKNEEPFKFL' A
#
# COMPACT_ATOMS: atom_id res chain seq x y z
N MET A 1 22.23 -1.78 -6.50
CA MET A 1 20.77 -1.58 -6.63
C MET A 1 20.25 -1.01 -5.32
N LYS A 2 19.69 0.20 -5.30
CA LYS A 2 19.11 0.75 -4.06
C LYS A 2 17.89 -0.10 -3.69
N THR A 3 17.88 -0.65 -2.48
CA THR A 3 16.68 -1.23 -1.87
C THR A 3 15.65 -0.11 -1.74
N LYS A 4 14.65 -0.07 -2.63
CA LYS A 4 13.53 0.86 -2.50
C LYS A 4 12.78 0.53 -1.20
N HIS A 5 12.61 1.51 -0.31
CA HIS A 5 11.75 1.39 0.86
C HIS A 5 10.29 1.52 0.47
N GLN A 6 9.81 0.51 -0.27
CA GLN A 6 8.42 0.40 -0.67
C GLN A 6 7.68 -0.56 0.25
N ASN A 7 6.57 -0.07 0.80
CA ASN A 7 5.62 -0.89 1.53
C ASN A 7 4.38 -1.07 0.65
N ILE A 8 4.00 -2.33 0.42
CA ILE A 8 2.79 -2.67 -0.31
C ILE A 8 1.77 -3.19 0.71
N TRP A 9 0.56 -2.68 0.63
CA TRP A 9 -0.54 -2.98 1.52
C TRP A 9 -1.75 -3.43 0.71
N ILE A 10 -2.48 -4.43 1.21
CA ILE A 10 -3.73 -4.90 0.64
C ILE A 10 -4.83 -4.95 1.70
N TRP A 11 -6.06 -4.60 1.34
CA TRP A 11 -7.22 -4.73 2.21
C TRP A 11 -8.49 -4.96 1.41
N LEU A 12 -9.56 -5.39 2.09
CA LEU A 12 -10.88 -5.50 1.49
C LEU A 12 -11.68 -4.24 1.75
N GLN A 13 -12.33 -3.71 0.72
CA GLN A 13 -13.21 -2.56 0.85
C GLN A 13 -14.32 -2.65 -0.21
N ASN A 14 -15.57 -2.41 0.19
CA ASN A 14 -16.73 -2.42 -0.72
C ASN A 14 -16.82 -3.69 -1.61
N ASN A 15 -16.56 -4.86 -1.03
CA ASN A 15 -16.59 -6.15 -1.72
C ASN A 15 -15.50 -6.35 -2.79
N GLY A 16 -14.48 -5.49 -2.83
CA GLY A 16 -13.30 -5.63 -3.70
C GLY A 16 -11.98 -5.55 -2.94
N VAL A 17 -10.89 -5.83 -3.65
CA VAL A 17 -9.52 -5.73 -3.12
C VAL A 17 -8.94 -4.36 -3.43
N MET A 18 -8.36 -3.72 -2.42
CA MET A 18 -7.63 -2.47 -2.55
C MET A 18 -6.14 -2.73 -2.35
N LYS A 19 -5.31 -2.01 -3.11
CA LYS A 19 -3.84 -2.10 -3.01
C LYS A 19 -3.25 -0.71 -2.84
N ALA A 20 -2.40 -0.51 -1.83
CA ALA A 20 -1.60 0.69 -1.69
C ALA A 20 -0.10 0.40 -1.84
N ILE A 21 0.60 1.28 -2.54
CA ILE A 21 2.06 1.28 -2.67
C ILE A 21 2.56 2.59 -2.10
N LEU A 22 3.30 2.49 -0.99
CA LEU A 22 3.88 3.63 -0.27
C LEU A 22 5.39 3.58 -0.49
N ASP A 23 5.93 4.57 -1.18
CA ASP A 23 7.37 4.73 -1.39
C ASP A 23 7.91 5.81 -0.47
N ILE A 24 8.64 5.39 0.57
CA ILE A 24 9.14 6.28 1.61
C ILE A 24 10.26 7.19 1.09
N ASP A 25 11.06 6.67 0.14
CA ASP A 25 12.22 7.40 -0.39
C ASP A 25 11.78 8.41 -1.46
N GLU A 26 10.82 8.04 -2.31
CA GLU A 26 10.26 8.93 -3.35
C GLU A 26 9.16 9.86 -2.83
N GLY A 27 8.67 9.64 -1.61
CA GLY A 27 7.62 10.48 -1.02
C GLY A 27 6.26 10.30 -1.70
N THR A 28 5.94 9.07 -2.12
CA THR A 28 4.74 8.80 -2.92
C THR A 28 3.82 7.77 -2.29
N VAL A 29 2.52 7.95 -2.54
CA VAL A 29 1.46 7.00 -2.20
C VAL A 29 0.62 6.80 -3.44
N LYS A 30 0.38 5.54 -3.80
CA LYS A 30 -0.54 5.16 -4.87
C LYS A 30 -1.54 4.14 -4.33
N ILE A 31 -2.81 4.30 -4.68
CA ILE A 31 -3.88 3.36 -4.33
C ILE A 31 -4.55 2.89 -5.61
N TYR A 32 -4.77 1.60 -5.69
CA TYR A 32 -5.36 0.88 -6.81
C TYR A 32 -6.57 0.06 -6.33
N ASP A 33 -7.54 -0.14 -7.22
CA ASP A 33 -8.60 -1.14 -7.05
C ASP A 33 -8.11 -2.53 -7.50
N GLU A 34 -9.04 -3.48 -7.54
CA GLU A 34 -8.81 -4.87 -7.92
C GLU A 34 -8.52 -5.07 -9.41
N ASP A 35 -8.95 -4.12 -10.25
CA ASP A 35 -8.72 -4.10 -11.70
C ASP A 35 -7.43 -3.34 -12.08
N ASP A 36 -6.57 -3.05 -11.08
CA ASP A 36 -5.34 -2.26 -11.23
C ASP A 36 -5.55 -0.81 -11.69
N ASN A 37 -6.78 -0.28 -11.59
CA ASN A 37 -7.02 1.13 -11.87
C ASN A 37 -6.45 2.00 -10.75
N LEU A 38 -5.73 3.06 -11.12
CA LEU A 38 -5.19 4.02 -10.17
C LEU A 38 -6.31 4.93 -9.64
N ILE A 39 -6.73 4.72 -8.39
CA ILE A 39 -7.75 5.53 -7.73
C ILE A 39 -7.16 6.82 -7.16
N LEU A 40 -5.96 6.72 -6.56
CA LEU A 40 -5.31 7.85 -5.90
C LEU A 40 -3.81 7.83 -6.14
N LYS A 41 -3.25 9.00 -6.44
CA LYS A 41 -1.81 9.25 -6.40
C LYS A 41 -1.51 10.53 -5.64
N ARG A 42 -0.60 10.44 -4.68
CA ARG A 42 -0.03 11.59 -3.95
C ARG A 42 1.49 11.52 -4.02
N THR A 43 2.12 12.69 -4.17
CA THR A 43 3.56 12.86 -4.33
C THR A 43 4.04 14.03 -3.48
N GLY A 44 5.34 14.08 -3.18
CA GLY A 44 5.92 15.16 -2.36
C GLY A 44 5.62 15.01 -0.87
N LEU A 45 5.26 13.80 -0.43
CA LEU A 45 5.01 13.52 0.98
C LEU A 45 6.33 13.30 1.70
N ASN A 46 6.44 13.84 2.92
CA ASN A 46 7.55 13.53 3.79
C ASN A 46 7.33 12.18 4.51
N LYS A 47 8.38 11.66 5.14
CA LYS A 47 8.35 10.36 5.83
C LYS A 47 7.27 10.27 6.93
N VAL A 48 7.01 11.38 7.64
CA VAL A 48 5.99 11.43 8.70
C VAL A 48 4.59 11.31 8.10
N GLN A 49 4.32 12.01 7.01
CA GLN A 49 3.04 11.94 6.30
C GLN A 49 2.79 10.56 5.71
N ILE A 50 3.81 9.91 5.15
CA ILE A 50 3.69 8.53 4.64
C ILE A 50 3.33 7.57 5.77
N LYS A 51 3.96 7.71 6.94
CA LYS A 51 3.64 6.90 8.12
C LYS A 51 2.24 7.17 8.66
N GLN A 52 1.75 8.41 8.58
CA GLN A 52 0.35 8.72 8.90
C GLN A 52 -0.63 8.02 7.96
N VAL A 53 -0.34 8.03 6.65
CA VAL A 53 -1.13 7.29 5.66
C VAL A 53 -1.10 5.78 5.94
N GLU A 54 0.07 5.23 6.26
CA GLU A 54 0.21 3.82 6.64
C GLU A 54 -0.66 3.46 7.85
N ASN A 55 -0.63 4.29 8.90
CA ASN A 55 -1.48 4.11 10.09
C ASN A 55 -2.98 4.20 9.76
N TYR A 56 -3.36 5.06 8.82
CA TYR A 56 -4.76 5.18 8.38
C TYR A 56 -5.22 3.94 7.62
N ILE A 57 -4.40 3.44 6.70
CA ILE A 57 -4.69 2.22 5.92
C ILE A 57 -4.79 1.00 6.84
N LEU A 58 -3.98 0.92 7.90
CA LEU A 58 -4.09 -0.13 8.93
C LEU A 58 -5.45 -0.16 9.64
N GLN A 59 -6.13 0.98 9.79
CA GLN A 59 -7.47 1.03 10.39
C GLN A 59 -8.54 0.33 9.52
N TYR A 60 -8.28 0.15 8.23
CA TYR A 60 -9.13 -0.60 7.30
C TYR A 60 -8.81 -2.10 7.25
N GLY A 61 -8.02 -2.62 8.20
CA GLY A 61 -7.64 -4.03 8.25
C GLY A 61 -6.60 -4.42 7.21
N ALA A 62 -5.82 -3.45 6.72
CA ALA A 62 -4.81 -3.71 5.72
C ALA A 62 -3.68 -4.60 6.22
N LYS A 63 -3.26 -5.51 5.35
CA LYS A 63 -2.13 -6.40 5.56
C LYS A 63 -0.99 -6.00 4.65
N LYS A 64 0.21 -5.98 5.21
CA LYS A 64 1.43 -5.70 4.45
C LYS A 64 1.79 -6.93 3.63
N LEU A 65 2.02 -6.77 2.34
CA LEU A 65 2.62 -7.82 1.53
C LEU A 65 4.13 -7.84 1.83
N SER A 66 4.57 -8.83 2.60
CA SER A 66 5.99 -9.08 2.80
C SER A 66 6.58 -9.69 1.52
N LYS A 67 7.84 -9.37 1.19
CA LYS A 67 8.50 -9.84 -0.04
C LYS A 67 8.57 -11.37 -0.20
N ASN A 68 8.31 -12.13 0.87
CA ASN A 68 8.46 -13.58 0.93
C ASN A 68 7.19 -14.31 1.41
N GLU A 69 6.04 -13.65 1.52
CA GLU A 69 4.78 -14.34 1.81
C GLU A 69 4.01 -14.62 0.53
N GLU A 70 3.66 -15.89 0.34
CA GLU A 70 2.71 -16.26 -0.70
C GLU A 70 1.35 -15.62 -0.38
N PRO A 71 0.76 -14.86 -1.32
CA PRO A 71 -0.41 -14.02 -1.07
C PRO A 71 -1.68 -14.83 -0.71
N PHE A 72 -1.70 -16.14 -0.94
CA PHE A 72 -2.85 -17.01 -0.69
C PHE A 72 -2.40 -18.34 -0.06
N LYS A 73 -2.21 -18.38 1.27
CA LYS A 73 -2.08 -19.65 2.01
C LYS A 73 -3.41 -20.29 2.41
N PHE A 74 -4.53 -19.73 1.96
CA PHE A 74 -5.87 -20.21 2.30
C PHE A 74 -6.74 -20.19 1.04
N LEU A 75 -6.54 -21.19 0.19
CA LEU A 75 -7.53 -21.69 -0.78
C LEU A 75 -7.63 -23.20 -0.58
#